data_AF-A0A7W7J1K4-F1
#
_entry.id   AF-A0A7W7J1K4-F1
#
_cell.length_a   1.000
_cell.length_b   1.000
_cell.length_c   1.000
_cell.angle_alpha   90.00
_cell.angle_beta   90.00
_cell.angle_gamma   90.00
#
_symmetry.space_group_name_H-M   'P 1'
#
loop_
_entity.id
_entity.type
_entity.pdbx_description
1 polymer ?
#
loop_
_entity_poly.entity_id
_entity_poly.type
_entity_poly.pdbx_seq_one_letter_code
_entity_poly.pdbx_strand_id
1 'polypeptide(L)'
;MNNSIKLLVLVFITLLSSCSSDDESNQDTNSNKGFLKIGSQTVELSQGYLENYGVRGNAYNIDFSVRSKTISEKEDGAVVYFELFSSLQNNLAKGDYSFAGYSEATAYTFTKWGQSLLGKNINPGKGDLSVSNGVSIRPLSGTFKVSENGQKYKVSFTGKGTASFYKDGVLASTQNDVAFSMQYFGDVKKSEGKTFTAKKISSTELLQKNHSVIFN
;
A
#
# COMPACT_ATOMS: atom_id res chain seq x y z
N MET A 1 61.79 -36.79 6.37
CA MET A 1 60.88 -37.26 5.31
C MET A 1 59.72 -37.99 5.95
N ASN A 2 58.51 -37.45 5.84
CA ASN A 2 57.31 -38.25 5.55
C ASN A 2 56.21 -37.25 5.15
N ASN A 3 56.09 -37.07 3.85
CA ASN A 3 55.23 -36.09 3.17
C ASN A 3 53.75 -36.50 3.16
N SER A 4 53.30 -37.31 4.12
CA SER A 4 52.00 -37.99 4.05
C SER A 4 50.93 -37.44 4.99
N ILE A 5 51.23 -36.38 5.76
CA ILE A 5 50.29 -35.80 6.75
C ILE A 5 49.80 -34.38 6.35
N LYS A 6 50.35 -33.77 5.30
CA LYS A 6 49.92 -32.43 4.84
C LYS A 6 48.79 -32.46 3.80
N LEU A 7 48.33 -33.63 3.37
CA LEU A 7 47.34 -33.78 2.29
C LEU A 7 45.90 -34.06 2.76
N LEU A 8 45.62 -34.03 4.07
CA LEU A 8 44.28 -34.30 4.61
C LEU A 8 43.58 -33.05 5.19
N VAL A 9 44.20 -31.87 5.14
CA VAL A 9 43.60 -30.61 5.64
C VAL A 9 43.14 -29.69 4.50
N LEU A 10 43.43 -30.05 3.24
CA LEU A 10 43.14 -29.21 2.06
C LEU A 10 41.91 -29.65 1.24
N VAL A 11 41.00 -30.44 1.82
CA VAL A 11 39.79 -30.94 1.12
C VAL A 11 38.48 -30.45 1.74
N PHE A 12 38.53 -29.70 2.86
CA PHE A 12 37.31 -29.23 3.56
C PHE A 12 37.04 -27.72 3.51
N ILE A 13 37.80 -26.94 2.73
CA ILE A 13 37.63 -25.47 2.65
C ILE A 13 36.99 -25.00 1.32
N THR A 14 36.75 -25.90 0.36
CA THR A 14 36.22 -25.53 -0.97
C THR A 14 34.68 -25.57 -1.09
N LEU A 15 33.92 -25.73 0.00
CA LEU A 15 32.45 -25.82 -0.05
C LEU A 15 31.71 -24.56 0.45
N LEU A 16 32.39 -23.43 0.71
CA LEU A 16 31.74 -22.20 1.16
C LEU A 16 32.02 -20.96 0.29
N SER A 17 32.47 -21.15 -0.94
CA SER A 17 32.50 -20.09 -1.96
C SER A 17 31.24 -20.12 -2.83
N SER A 18 30.07 -19.98 -2.20
CA SER A 18 28.85 -19.57 -2.92
C SER A 18 28.83 -18.05 -2.92
N CYS A 19 29.47 -17.46 -3.92
CA CYS A 19 29.35 -16.04 -4.20
C CYS A 19 29.26 -15.84 -5.71
N SER A 20 28.27 -15.05 -6.08
CA SER A 20 28.16 -14.34 -7.36
C SER A 20 27.84 -15.19 -8.58
N SER A 21 26.60 -15.66 -8.66
CA SER A 21 25.80 -15.35 -9.84
C SER A 21 24.71 -14.38 -9.42
N ASP A 22 25.11 -13.15 -9.11
CA ASP A 22 24.21 -12.02 -9.26
C ASP A 22 23.98 -11.90 -10.77
N ASP A 23 22.97 -12.60 -11.27
CA ASP A 23 22.29 -12.19 -12.49
C ASP A 23 21.58 -10.87 -12.16
N GLU A 24 22.38 -9.81 -12.09
CA GLU A 24 22.02 -8.41 -12.33
C GLU A 24 21.52 -8.33 -13.77
N SER A 25 20.39 -8.99 -14.01
CA SER A 25 19.58 -8.84 -15.19
C SER A 25 19.04 -7.41 -15.13
N ASN A 26 19.78 -6.50 -15.75
CA ASN A 26 19.36 -5.16 -16.16
C ASN A 26 18.24 -4.63 -15.26
N GLN A 27 18.57 -4.20 -14.03
CA GLN A 27 17.73 -3.20 -13.39
C GLN A 27 17.86 -1.95 -14.24
N ASP A 28 16.96 -1.90 -15.21
CA ASP A 28 16.64 -0.73 -16.00
C ASP A 28 16.59 0.44 -15.02
N THR A 29 17.57 1.33 -15.11
CA THR A 29 17.70 2.53 -14.29
C THR A 29 16.52 3.51 -14.50
N ASN A 30 15.52 3.10 -15.30
CA ASN A 30 14.21 3.70 -15.51
C ASN A 30 13.01 2.93 -14.87
N SER A 31 13.23 1.86 -14.10
CA SER A 31 12.15 0.98 -13.59
C SER A 31 11.48 1.43 -12.28
N ASN A 32 11.87 2.57 -11.71
CA ASN A 32 11.39 3.06 -10.42
C ASN A 32 10.03 3.82 -10.51
N LYS A 33 9.11 3.32 -11.33
CA LYS A 33 7.75 3.89 -11.47
C LYS A 33 6.84 3.21 -10.46
N GLY A 34 6.21 3.99 -9.59
CA GLY A 34 5.19 3.47 -8.69
C GLY A 34 4.07 2.78 -9.46
N PHE A 35 3.45 1.75 -8.89
CA PHE A 35 2.37 1.00 -9.54
C PHE A 35 1.40 0.42 -8.52
N LEU A 36 0.18 0.13 -8.99
CA LEU A 36 -0.76 -0.79 -8.36
C LEU A 36 -0.97 -1.98 -9.30
N LYS A 37 -0.85 -3.20 -8.76
CA LYS A 37 -1.11 -4.45 -9.48
C LYS A 37 -2.17 -5.28 -8.76
N ILE A 38 -3.24 -5.64 -9.47
CA ILE A 38 -4.28 -6.57 -8.99
C ILE A 38 -4.46 -7.65 -10.07
N GLY A 39 -4.14 -8.90 -9.73
CA GLY A 39 -4.11 -9.97 -10.72
C GLY A 39 -3.11 -9.69 -11.86
N SER A 40 -3.61 -9.67 -13.10
CA SER A 40 -2.81 -9.38 -14.31
C SER A 40 -2.76 -7.88 -14.68
N GLN A 41 -3.61 -7.05 -14.08
CA GLN A 41 -3.68 -5.62 -14.39
C GLN A 41 -2.67 -4.85 -13.54
N THR A 42 -1.93 -3.94 -14.19
CA THR A 42 -0.95 -3.04 -13.56
C THR A 42 -1.16 -1.63 -14.10
N VAL A 43 -1.23 -0.64 -13.21
CA VAL A 43 -1.33 0.78 -13.58
C VAL A 43 -0.32 1.60 -12.78
N GLU A 44 0.29 2.58 -13.42
CA GLU A 44 1.28 3.49 -12.83
C GLU A 44 0.64 4.43 -11.79
N LEU A 45 1.33 4.62 -10.67
CA LEU A 45 1.01 5.58 -9.61
C LEU A 45 2.01 6.72 -9.64
N SER A 46 1.54 7.96 -9.51
CA SER A 46 2.38 9.15 -9.69
C SER A 46 2.11 10.29 -8.70
N GLN A 47 1.05 10.21 -7.90
CA GLN A 47 0.66 11.25 -6.96
C GLN A 47 0.36 10.64 -5.60
N GLY A 48 0.98 11.14 -4.54
CA GLY A 48 0.83 10.63 -3.17
C GLY A 48 0.39 11.70 -2.18
N TYR A 49 -0.36 11.25 -1.17
CA TYR A 49 -1.02 12.08 -0.18
C TYR A 49 -0.94 11.44 1.21
N LEU A 50 -0.83 12.27 2.24
CA LEU A 50 -0.96 11.90 3.64
C LEU A 50 -1.98 12.79 4.33
N GLU A 51 -2.93 12.16 5.01
CA GLU A 51 -3.94 12.84 5.81
C GLU A 51 -3.76 12.45 7.29
N ASN A 52 -3.52 13.45 8.15
CA ASN A 52 -3.39 13.24 9.58
C ASN A 52 -4.73 13.38 10.29
N TYR A 53 -5.25 12.29 10.84
CA TYR A 53 -6.51 12.29 11.61
C TYR A 53 -6.31 12.35 13.13
N GLY A 54 -5.06 12.53 13.58
CA GLY A 54 -4.72 12.75 14.98
C GLY A 54 -4.52 11.48 15.79
N VAL A 55 -4.45 11.67 17.11
CA VAL A 55 -4.11 10.61 18.07
C VAL A 55 -5.28 9.66 18.27
N ARG A 56 -4.99 8.36 18.32
CA ARG A 56 -5.91 7.32 18.78
C ARG A 56 -5.12 6.29 19.59
N GLY A 57 -5.47 6.12 20.86
CA GLY A 57 -4.67 5.28 21.76
C GLY A 57 -3.26 5.85 21.92
N ASN A 58 -2.24 5.05 21.62
CA ASN A 58 -0.83 5.42 21.67
C ASN A 58 -0.20 5.67 20.28
N ALA A 59 -1.00 5.74 19.23
CA ALA A 59 -0.55 5.95 17.86
C ALA A 59 -1.30 7.11 17.19
N TYR A 60 -0.83 7.49 16.00
CA TYR A 60 -1.43 8.52 15.16
C TYR A 60 -2.11 7.86 13.95
N ASN A 61 -3.38 8.19 13.74
CA ASN A 61 -4.13 7.74 12.57
C ASN A 61 -3.71 8.58 11.37
N ILE A 62 -2.96 7.96 10.46
CA ILE A 62 -2.43 8.56 9.25
C ILE A 62 -2.93 7.77 8.05
N ASP A 63 -3.73 8.41 7.22
CA ASP A 63 -4.16 7.82 5.97
C ASP A 63 -3.13 8.11 4.88
N PHE A 64 -2.77 7.08 4.12
CA PHE A 64 -1.91 7.18 2.97
C PHE A 64 -2.71 6.87 1.71
N SER A 65 -2.67 7.79 0.76
CA SER A 65 -3.32 7.62 -0.53
C SER A 65 -2.35 7.87 -1.67
N VAL A 66 -2.42 7.05 -2.72
CA VAL A 66 -1.71 7.28 -3.98
C VAL A 66 -2.62 7.03 -5.16
N ARG A 67 -2.40 7.75 -6.26
CA ARG A 67 -3.19 7.58 -7.48
C ARG A 67 -2.37 7.70 -8.76
N SER A 68 -2.95 7.22 -9.85
CA SER A 68 -2.47 7.46 -11.22
C SER A 68 -2.50 8.94 -11.58
N LYS A 69 -1.77 9.31 -12.64
CA LYS A 69 -1.71 10.70 -13.12
C LYS A 69 -3.09 11.23 -13.51
N THR A 70 -3.90 10.36 -14.12
CA THR A 70 -5.24 10.64 -14.61
C THR A 70 -6.20 9.57 -14.09
N ILE A 71 -7.43 10.00 -13.82
CA ILE A 71 -8.59 9.15 -13.55
C ILE A 71 -9.66 9.61 -14.53
N SER A 72 -10.14 8.73 -15.41
CA SER A 72 -11.01 9.12 -16.51
C SER A 72 -11.93 8.01 -16.99
N GLU A 73 -12.81 8.35 -17.94
CA GLU A 73 -13.66 7.42 -18.68
C GLU A 73 -12.90 6.65 -19.77
N LYS A 74 -11.75 7.16 -20.22
CA LYS A 74 -11.07 6.68 -21.43
C LYS A 74 -9.98 5.68 -21.12
N GLU A 75 -9.24 5.93 -20.04
CA GLU A 75 -8.05 5.19 -19.65
C GLU A 75 -8.20 4.61 -18.25
N ASP A 76 -7.60 3.43 -18.03
CA ASP A 76 -7.57 2.82 -16.71
C ASP A 76 -6.70 3.66 -15.76
N GLY A 77 -7.30 4.04 -14.64
CA GLY A 77 -6.63 4.70 -13.53
C GLY A 77 -6.40 3.74 -12.37
N ALA A 78 -5.68 4.24 -11.37
CA ALA A 78 -5.44 3.56 -10.10
C ALA A 78 -5.66 4.52 -8.94
N VAL A 79 -6.26 4.02 -7.87
CA VAL A 79 -6.28 4.68 -6.56
C VAL A 79 -5.97 3.64 -5.50
N VAL A 80 -5.12 3.97 -4.56
CA VAL A 80 -4.80 3.16 -3.38
C VAL A 80 -5.02 4.04 -2.16
N TYR A 81 -5.69 3.49 -1.16
CA TYR A 81 -5.93 4.11 0.13
C TYR A 81 -5.64 3.08 1.23
N PHE A 82 -4.87 3.48 2.23
CA PHE A 82 -4.64 2.74 3.45
C PHE A 82 -4.86 3.66 4.65
N GLU A 83 -5.56 3.16 5.67
CA GLU A 83 -5.57 3.75 7.01
C GLU A 83 -4.50 3.07 7.84
N LEU A 84 -3.50 3.83 8.31
CA LEU A 84 -2.37 3.32 9.08
C LEU A 84 -2.28 4.00 10.44
N PHE A 85 -1.70 3.28 11.40
CA PHE A 85 -1.35 3.80 12.70
C PHE A 85 0.16 3.97 12.80
N SER A 86 0.62 5.20 12.93
CA SER A 86 2.04 5.53 13.01
C SER A 86 2.48 5.92 14.41
N SER A 87 3.77 5.77 14.70
CA SER A 87 4.43 6.28 15.90
C SER A 87 4.82 7.76 15.77
N LEU A 88 4.72 8.35 14.57
CA LEU A 88 5.04 9.76 14.31
C LEU A 88 3.75 10.55 14.03
N GLN A 89 3.67 11.75 14.60
CA GLN A 89 2.45 12.56 14.55
C GLN A 89 2.02 12.98 13.14
N ASN A 90 2.97 13.37 12.29
CA ASN A 90 2.67 14.00 10.99
C ASN A 90 3.25 13.22 9.80
N ASN A 91 3.71 11.98 10.04
CA ASN A 91 4.39 11.17 9.04
C ASN A 91 4.11 9.70 9.33
N LEU A 92 4.19 8.85 8.31
CA LEU A 92 4.44 7.43 8.56
C LEU A 92 5.90 7.24 8.98
N ALA A 93 6.13 6.67 10.16
CA ALA A 93 7.40 6.10 10.59
C ALA A 93 7.88 5.02 9.62
N LYS A 94 9.20 4.93 9.42
CA LYS A 94 9.82 3.84 8.66
C LYS A 94 9.59 2.51 9.38
N GLY A 95 9.34 1.45 8.63
CA GLY A 95 9.09 0.12 9.18
C GLY A 95 8.03 -0.64 8.42
N ASP A 96 7.74 -1.84 8.92
CA ASP A 96 6.75 -2.76 8.37
C ASP A 96 5.47 -2.64 9.19
N TYR A 97 4.37 -2.34 8.52
CA TYR A 97 3.04 -2.21 9.09
C TYR A 97 2.28 -3.49 8.82
N SER A 98 1.80 -4.14 9.88
CA SER A 98 1.02 -5.38 9.81
C SER A 98 -0.49 -5.11 9.79
N PHE A 99 -1.26 -6.08 9.30
CA PHE A 99 -2.71 -5.99 9.32
C PHE A 99 -3.24 -6.10 10.75
N ALA A 100 -4.04 -5.13 11.19
CA ALA A 100 -4.64 -5.12 12.53
C ALA A 100 -6.04 -4.48 12.55
N GLY A 101 -6.78 -4.69 13.64
CA GLY A 101 -8.08 -4.07 13.84
C GLY A 101 -8.00 -2.57 14.17
N TYR A 102 -8.99 -1.79 13.72
CA TYR A 102 -9.11 -0.35 14.04
C TYR A 102 -9.27 -0.05 15.54
N SER A 103 -9.82 -1.00 16.30
CA SER A 103 -9.93 -0.91 17.77
C SER A 103 -8.60 -1.00 18.48
N GLU A 104 -7.60 -1.64 17.88
CA GLU A 104 -6.28 -1.82 18.49
C GLU A 104 -5.48 -0.51 18.46
N ALA A 105 -5.58 0.25 17.37
CA ALA A 105 -4.90 1.54 17.18
C ALA A 105 -3.40 1.50 17.56
N THR A 106 -2.75 0.37 17.27
CA THR A 106 -1.35 0.10 17.60
C THR A 106 -0.46 0.66 16.51
N ALA A 107 0.64 1.33 16.88
CA ALA A 107 1.63 1.81 15.90
C ALA A 107 2.16 0.66 15.04
N TYR A 108 2.54 0.97 13.79
CA TYR A 108 2.96 0.01 12.77
C TYR A 108 1.88 -0.99 12.38
N THR A 109 0.64 -0.52 12.25
CA THR A 109 -0.46 -1.34 11.74
C THR A 109 -1.25 -0.62 10.65
N PHE A 110 -1.93 -1.38 9.79
CA PHE A 110 -2.93 -0.87 8.85
C PHE A 110 -4.23 -1.65 8.97
N THR A 111 -5.34 -1.01 8.60
CA THR A 111 -6.67 -1.55 8.88
C THR A 111 -7.36 -2.14 7.64
N LYS A 112 -8.43 -2.89 7.89
CA LYS A 112 -9.36 -3.40 6.86
C LYS A 112 -10.09 -2.32 6.07
N TRP A 113 -10.01 -1.05 6.51
CA TRP A 113 -10.70 0.05 5.84
C TRP A 113 -9.96 0.55 4.60
N GLY A 114 -8.70 0.13 4.41
CA GLY A 114 -7.98 0.34 3.15
C GLY A 114 -8.77 -0.17 1.94
N GLN A 115 -8.53 0.45 0.79
CA GLN A 115 -9.18 0.10 -0.47
C GLN A 115 -8.26 0.49 -1.63
N SER A 116 -8.13 -0.38 -2.62
CA SER A 116 -7.41 -0.09 -3.86
C SER A 116 -8.29 -0.37 -5.06
N LEU A 117 -8.22 0.46 -6.10
CA LEU A 117 -9.05 0.40 -7.28
C LEU A 117 -8.18 0.48 -8.53
N LEU A 118 -8.49 -0.36 -9.51
CA LEU A 118 -7.97 -0.29 -10.88
C LEU A 118 -9.14 -0.24 -11.86
N GLY A 119 -9.08 0.67 -12.81
CA GLY A 119 -10.04 0.74 -13.91
C GLY A 119 -10.52 2.16 -14.21
N LYS A 120 -11.67 2.25 -14.89
CA LYS A 120 -12.22 3.49 -15.41
C LYS A 120 -13.25 4.08 -14.47
N ASN A 121 -13.36 5.41 -14.49
CA ASN A 121 -14.33 6.16 -13.70
C ASN A 121 -14.21 5.90 -12.20
N ILE A 122 -12.98 5.97 -11.69
CA ILE A 122 -12.78 5.97 -10.25
C ILE A 122 -13.28 7.31 -9.70
N ASN A 123 -14.17 7.26 -8.71
CA ASN A 123 -14.82 8.46 -8.18
C ASN A 123 -14.94 8.38 -6.65
N PRO A 124 -15.09 9.53 -5.96
CA PRO A 124 -15.50 9.51 -4.57
C PRO A 124 -16.92 8.93 -4.47
N GLY A 125 -17.07 7.89 -3.65
CA GLY A 125 -18.35 7.36 -3.20
C GLY A 125 -18.75 7.92 -1.82
N LYS A 126 -19.96 7.61 -1.38
CA LYS A 126 -20.42 7.95 -0.02
C LYS A 126 -19.68 7.09 1.02
N GLY A 127 -18.58 7.61 1.56
CA GLY A 127 -17.75 6.94 2.56
C GLY A 127 -16.86 5.81 2.03
N ASP A 128 -16.71 5.72 0.71
CA ASP A 128 -15.86 4.73 0.04
C ASP A 128 -15.36 5.27 -1.31
N LEU A 129 -14.43 4.59 -1.95
CA LEU A 129 -14.10 4.85 -3.35
C LEU A 129 -14.93 3.92 -4.25
N SER A 130 -15.30 4.40 -5.43
CA SER A 130 -16.06 3.62 -6.42
C SER A 130 -15.30 3.53 -7.74
N VAL A 131 -15.59 2.48 -8.51
CA VAL A 131 -15.09 2.28 -9.88
C VAL A 131 -16.24 1.74 -10.73
N SER A 132 -16.45 2.28 -11.94
CA SER A 132 -17.54 1.80 -12.81
C SER A 132 -17.15 0.55 -13.59
N ASN A 133 -15.91 0.51 -14.10
CA ASN A 133 -15.42 -0.58 -14.92
C ASN A 133 -14.02 -0.94 -14.43
N GLY A 134 -13.88 -2.05 -13.69
CA GLY A 134 -12.61 -2.39 -13.07
C GLY A 134 -12.75 -3.26 -11.83
N VAL A 135 -11.79 -3.14 -10.92
CA VAL A 135 -11.73 -3.89 -9.67
C VAL A 135 -11.55 -2.94 -8.49
N SER A 136 -12.27 -3.21 -7.41
CA SER A 136 -12.03 -2.64 -6.08
C SER A 136 -11.60 -3.78 -5.16
N ILE A 137 -10.47 -3.65 -4.48
CA ILE A 137 -9.95 -4.64 -3.54
C ILE A 137 -9.76 -4.05 -2.15
N ARG A 138 -10.21 -4.78 -1.13
CA ARG A 138 -9.98 -4.45 0.29
C ARG A 138 -9.00 -5.45 0.90
N PRO A 139 -8.01 -5.00 1.67
CA PRO A 139 -7.01 -5.89 2.26
C PRO A 139 -7.63 -6.80 3.33
N LEU A 140 -7.22 -8.06 3.31
CA LEU A 140 -7.45 -9.05 4.38
C LEU A 140 -6.16 -9.45 5.09
N SER A 141 -5.02 -9.26 4.44
CA SER A 141 -3.69 -9.53 4.99
C SER A 141 -2.62 -8.86 4.13
N GLY A 142 -1.42 -8.76 4.65
CA GLY A 142 -0.25 -8.25 3.94
C GLY A 142 0.66 -7.45 4.84
N THR A 143 1.67 -6.85 4.20
CA THR A 143 2.61 -5.94 4.85
C THR A 143 2.71 -4.66 4.04
N PHE A 144 2.48 -3.52 4.70
CA PHE A 144 2.77 -2.21 4.15
C PHE A 144 4.12 -1.75 4.68
N LYS A 145 5.11 -1.55 3.82
CA LYS A 145 6.48 -1.19 4.20
C LYS A 145 6.75 0.27 3.85
N VAL A 146 7.30 1.01 4.82
CA VAL A 146 7.82 2.37 4.64
C VAL A 146 9.33 2.30 4.74
N SER A 147 10.03 2.44 3.61
CA SER A 147 11.50 2.42 3.55
C SER A 147 12.11 3.83 3.57
N GLU A 148 11.41 4.79 2.97
CA GLU A 148 11.73 6.22 3.05
C GLU A 148 10.50 7.02 3.46
N ASN A 149 10.71 8.06 4.26
CA ASN A 149 9.69 8.99 4.72
C ASN A 149 10.25 10.43 4.76
N GLY A 150 9.37 11.43 4.83
CA GLY A 150 9.75 12.84 4.87
C GLY A 150 9.00 13.67 3.83
N GLN A 151 9.73 14.23 2.86
CA GLN A 151 9.14 14.86 1.67
C GLN A 151 8.89 13.81 0.58
N LYS A 152 9.90 12.99 0.31
CA LYS A 152 9.80 11.82 -0.57
C LYS A 152 9.55 10.57 0.25
N TYR A 153 8.62 9.76 -0.23
CA TYR A 153 8.30 8.47 0.33
C TYR A 153 8.71 7.37 -0.62
N LYS A 154 9.20 6.27 -0.04
CA LYS A 154 9.38 4.99 -0.73
C LYS A 154 8.61 3.94 0.05
N VAL A 155 7.45 3.55 -0.47
CA VAL A 155 6.55 2.60 0.17
C VAL A 155 6.22 1.44 -0.76
N SER A 156 5.87 0.31 -0.16
CA SER A 156 5.39 -0.85 -0.89
C SER A 156 4.36 -1.62 -0.09
N PHE A 157 3.43 -2.26 -0.76
CA PHE A 157 2.51 -3.21 -0.16
C PHE A 157 2.52 -4.52 -0.94
N THR A 158 2.47 -5.63 -0.22
CA THR A 158 2.16 -6.95 -0.78
C THR A 158 1.20 -7.66 0.15
N GLY A 159 0.11 -8.19 -0.40
CA GLY A 159 -0.89 -8.87 0.40
C GLY A 159 -2.00 -9.50 -0.41
N LYS A 160 -3.08 -9.86 0.30
CA LYS A 160 -4.28 -10.46 -0.27
C LYS A 160 -5.52 -9.71 0.20
N GLY A 161 -6.55 -9.74 -0.62
CA GLY A 161 -7.80 -9.05 -0.33
C GLY A 161 -9.03 -9.70 -0.95
N THR A 162 -10.18 -9.13 -0.63
CA THR A 162 -11.44 -9.41 -1.34
C THR A 162 -11.57 -8.43 -2.49
N ALA A 163 -11.53 -8.94 -3.71
CA ALA A 163 -11.72 -8.19 -4.94
C ALA A 163 -13.18 -8.22 -5.38
N SER A 164 -13.74 -7.06 -5.68
CA SER A 164 -15.05 -6.86 -6.28
C SER A 164 -14.86 -6.33 -7.70
N PHE A 165 -15.35 -7.05 -8.69
CA PHE A 165 -15.22 -6.71 -10.11
C PHE A 165 -16.48 -6.02 -10.59
N TYR A 166 -16.32 -4.86 -11.23
CA TYR A 166 -17.40 -4.02 -11.69
C TYR A 166 -17.39 -3.91 -13.21
N LYS A 167 -18.58 -3.94 -13.78
CA LYS A 167 -18.85 -3.64 -15.19
C LYS A 167 -20.02 -2.68 -15.27
N ASP A 168 -19.81 -1.53 -15.91
CA ASP A 168 -20.80 -0.47 -16.10
C ASP A 168 -21.49 -0.04 -14.79
N GLY A 169 -20.72 0.02 -13.70
CA GLY A 169 -21.17 0.39 -12.36
C GLY A 169 -21.85 -0.73 -11.59
N VAL A 170 -22.01 -1.91 -12.19
CA VAL A 170 -22.66 -3.07 -11.57
C VAL A 170 -21.62 -4.07 -11.08
N LEU A 171 -21.79 -4.56 -9.85
CA LEU A 171 -20.96 -5.63 -9.32
C LEU A 171 -21.21 -6.91 -10.14
N ALA A 172 -20.20 -7.34 -10.87
CA ALA A 172 -20.24 -8.55 -11.71
C ALA A 172 -19.86 -9.79 -10.90
N SER A 173 -18.85 -9.71 -10.04
CA SER A 173 -18.41 -10.82 -9.20
C SER A 173 -17.57 -10.35 -8.00
N THR A 174 -17.40 -11.23 -7.02
CA THR A 174 -16.48 -11.05 -5.90
C THR A 174 -15.58 -12.27 -5.77
N GLN A 175 -14.31 -12.06 -5.47
CA GLN A 175 -13.33 -13.11 -5.24
C GLN A 175 -12.51 -12.82 -3.99
N ASN A 176 -12.39 -13.81 -3.10
CA ASN A 176 -11.53 -13.72 -1.92
C ASN A 176 -10.10 -14.16 -2.24
N ASP A 177 -9.16 -13.82 -1.35
CA ASP A 177 -7.75 -14.21 -1.43
C ASP A 177 -7.04 -13.80 -2.72
N VAL A 178 -7.48 -12.71 -3.35
CA VAL A 178 -6.83 -12.14 -4.54
C VAL A 178 -5.55 -11.43 -4.13
N ALA A 179 -4.44 -11.81 -4.75
CA ALA A 179 -3.15 -11.15 -4.52
C ALA A 179 -3.13 -9.77 -5.19
N PHE A 180 -2.59 -8.79 -4.46
CA PHE A 180 -2.33 -7.46 -4.99
C PHE A 180 -1.07 -6.87 -4.37
N SER A 181 -0.43 -5.98 -5.11
CA SER A 181 0.76 -5.28 -4.67
C SER A 181 0.77 -3.83 -5.13
N MET A 182 1.48 -3.01 -4.39
CA MET A 182 1.69 -1.60 -4.71
C MET A 182 3.14 -1.23 -4.44
N GLN A 183 3.68 -0.34 -5.26
CA GLN A 183 4.91 0.39 -4.96
C GLN A 183 4.69 1.86 -5.25
N TYR A 184 5.28 2.73 -4.45
CA TYR A 184 5.29 4.16 -4.72
C TYR A 184 6.61 4.77 -4.29
N PHE A 185 7.19 5.57 -5.19
CA PHE A 185 8.33 6.41 -4.91
C PHE A 185 8.05 7.82 -5.43
N GLY A 186 8.02 8.80 -4.55
CA GLY A 186 7.75 10.17 -4.96
C GLY A 186 7.42 11.10 -3.81
N ASP A 187 7.20 12.37 -4.16
CA ASP A 187 6.76 13.38 -3.19
C ASP A 187 5.36 13.07 -2.68
N VAL A 188 5.10 13.45 -1.43
CA VAL A 188 3.79 13.26 -0.78
C VAL A 188 3.27 14.60 -0.29
N LYS A 189 2.08 14.98 -0.75
CA LYS A 189 1.37 16.16 -0.26
C LYS A 189 0.74 15.85 1.09
N LYS A 190 0.91 16.74 2.05
CA LYS A 190 0.35 16.57 3.40
C LYS A 190 -0.85 17.48 3.58
N SER A 191 -1.88 16.95 4.22
CA SER A 191 -3.05 17.69 4.63
C SER A 191 -3.46 17.27 6.04
N GLU A 192 -3.94 18.24 6.81
CA GLU A 192 -4.63 17.93 8.07
C GLU A 192 -5.97 17.28 7.74
N GLY A 193 -6.22 16.11 8.30
CA GLY A 193 -7.53 15.48 8.24
C GLY A 193 -8.52 16.34 9.01
N LYS A 194 -9.74 16.50 8.48
CA LYS A 194 -10.80 17.17 9.26
C LYS A 194 -11.05 16.35 10.53
N THR A 195 -10.99 17.02 11.67
CA THR A 195 -11.11 16.43 13.01
C THR A 195 -12.29 15.46 13.07
N PHE A 196 -12.06 14.25 13.59
CA PHE A 196 -13.13 13.33 13.97
C PHE A 196 -14.11 14.06 14.88
N THR A 197 -15.25 14.49 14.35
CA THR A 197 -16.34 14.93 15.22
C THR A 197 -16.96 13.65 15.76
N ALA A 198 -16.67 13.33 17.02
CA ALA A 198 -17.23 12.15 17.68
C ALA A 198 -18.75 12.12 17.48
N LYS A 199 -19.28 10.93 17.16
CA LYS A 199 -20.71 10.68 16.97
C LYS A 199 -21.49 11.26 18.16
N LYS A 200 -22.41 12.20 17.92
CA LYS A 200 -23.43 12.54 18.94
C LYS A 200 -24.26 11.28 19.15
N ILE A 201 -24.53 10.94 20.42
CA ILE A 201 -25.14 9.68 20.89
C ILE A 201 -26.46 9.32 20.16
N SER A 202 -27.10 10.26 19.47
CA SER A 202 -28.36 10.10 18.75
C SER A 202 -28.31 10.24 17.22
N SER A 203 -27.14 10.33 16.55
CA SER A 203 -27.12 10.44 15.07
C SER A 203 -27.09 9.08 14.35
N THR A 204 -27.89 8.96 13.29
CA THR A 204 -27.85 7.85 12.31
C THR A 204 -26.77 8.05 11.24
N GLU A 205 -26.09 9.20 11.23
CA GLU A 205 -25.01 9.49 10.30
C GLU A 205 -23.79 8.62 10.60
N LEU A 206 -23.41 7.79 9.63
CA LEU A 206 -22.10 7.14 9.62
C LEU A 206 -21.04 8.23 9.44
N LEU A 207 -20.03 8.23 10.31
CA LEU A 207 -18.84 9.06 10.14
C LEU A 207 -18.15 8.62 8.84
N GLN A 208 -18.13 9.51 7.85
CA GLN A 208 -17.56 9.22 6.53
C GLN A 208 -16.28 10.02 6.35
N LYS A 209 -15.18 9.33 6.04
CA LYS A 209 -13.97 10.00 5.55
C LYS A 209 -14.26 10.52 4.15
N ASN A 210 -13.96 11.79 3.92
CA ASN A 210 -14.09 12.39 2.60
C ASN A 210 -12.75 12.24 1.88
N HIS A 211 -12.66 11.29 0.95
CA HIS A 211 -11.46 11.03 0.13
C HIS A 211 -11.15 12.14 -0.90
N SER A 212 -11.72 13.33 -0.74
CA SER A 212 -11.53 14.48 -1.65
C SER A 212 -10.08 14.86 -1.91
N VAL A 213 -9.15 14.65 -0.97
CA VAL A 213 -7.70 14.89 -1.18
C VAL A 213 -7.15 14.09 -2.37
N ILE A 214 -7.72 12.93 -2.66
CA ILE A 214 -7.34 12.11 -3.81
C ILE A 214 -7.81 12.76 -5.12
N PHE A 215 -8.88 13.55 -5.12
CA PHE A 215 -9.52 14.05 -6.34
C PHE A 215 -9.29 15.54 -6.61
N ASN A 216 -8.76 16.28 -5.65
CA ASN A 216 -8.51 17.73 -5.71
C ASN A 216 -7.10 18.10 -6.17
#